data_AF-A0A250JVU4-F1
#
_entry.id   AF-A0A250JVU4-F1
#
_cell.length_a   1.000
_cell.length_b   1.000
_cell.length_c   1.000
_cell.angle_alpha   90.00
_cell.angle_beta   90.00
_cell.angle_gamma   90.00
#
_symmetry.space_group_name_H-M   'P 1'
#
loop_
_entity.id
_entity.type
_entity.pdbx_description
1 polymer ?
#
loop_
_entity_poly.entity_id
_entity_poly.type
_entity_poly.pdbx_seq_one_letter_code
_entity_poly.pdbx_strand_id
1 'polypeptide(L)'
;MPHAGKDDPHNECADTFPPNRYPGMDVLVGGKRFDALQVGVHALWEIKTHQFDTYSDFLQEQVIRDQLREFEEDRDIARACGYLFVIGVSTSAHKAALLEFDDSFDIVVTGCNR
;
A
#
# COMPACT_ATOMS: atom_id res chain seq x y z
N MET A 1 8.98 -11.90 6.29
CA MET A 1 8.75 -13.12 5.48
C MET A 1 9.19 -12.80 4.06
N PRO A 2 9.76 -13.72 3.27
CA PRO A 2 10.00 -13.43 1.85
C PRO A 2 8.69 -13.01 1.19
N HIS A 3 8.75 -12.08 0.22
CA HIS A 3 7.56 -11.56 -0.46
C HIS A 3 6.59 -12.66 -0.88
N ALA A 4 5.31 -12.45 -0.63
CA ALA A 4 4.27 -13.40 -1.01
C ALA A 4 4.09 -13.46 -2.54
N GLY A 5 4.27 -12.34 -3.24
CA GLY A 5 4.10 -12.20 -4.68
C GLY A 5 5.39 -12.34 -5.48
N LYS A 6 5.28 -12.84 -6.72
CA LYS A 6 6.35 -12.90 -7.73
C LYS A 6 6.35 -11.67 -8.65
N ASP A 7 6.04 -10.51 -8.07
CA ASP A 7 5.87 -9.26 -8.81
C ASP A 7 7.09 -8.37 -8.58
N ASP A 8 8.11 -8.54 -9.42
CA ASP A 8 9.41 -7.89 -9.22
C ASP A 8 9.31 -6.35 -9.16
N PRO A 9 8.57 -5.65 -10.05
CA PRO A 9 8.41 -4.20 -9.94
C PRO A 9 7.73 -3.73 -8.65
N HIS A 10 6.75 -4.50 -8.15
CA HIS A 10 6.12 -4.22 -6.87
C HIS A 10 7.09 -4.40 -5.70
N ASN A 11 7.79 -5.53 -5.68
CA ASN A 11 8.73 -5.86 -4.61
C ASN A 11 9.90 -4.87 -4.59
N GLU A 12 10.42 -4.46 -5.75
CA GLU A 12 11.46 -3.42 -5.83
C GLU A 12 10.97 -2.08 -5.27
N CYS A 13 9.72 -1.71 -5.54
CA CYS A 13 9.13 -0.53 -4.94
C CYS A 13 9.03 -0.64 -3.42
N ALA A 14 8.48 -1.76 -2.90
CA ALA A 14 8.36 -1.99 -1.46
C ALA A 14 9.71 -2.04 -0.73
N ASP A 15 10.76 -2.51 -1.40
CA ASP A 15 12.11 -2.59 -0.86
C ASP A 15 12.79 -1.23 -0.72
N THR A 16 12.41 -0.27 -1.56
CA THR A 16 13.08 1.02 -1.67
C THR A 16 12.23 2.19 -1.19
N PHE A 17 10.91 2.06 -1.20
CA PHE A 17 9.95 3.09 -0.86
C PHE A 17 8.79 2.57 0.00
N PRO A 18 8.60 3.08 1.23
CA PRO A 18 9.46 4.04 1.94
C PRO A 18 10.84 3.44 2.22
N PRO A 19 11.79 4.15 2.88
CA PRO A 19 12.98 3.49 3.42
C PRO A 19 12.57 2.30 4.31
N ASN A 20 12.62 1.09 3.75
CA ASN A 20 12.09 -0.12 4.36
C ASN A 20 13.14 -0.71 5.30
N ARG A 21 12.72 -1.08 6.51
CA ARG A 21 13.58 -1.74 7.50
C ARG A 21 13.98 -3.15 7.07
N TYR A 22 13.16 -3.80 6.25
CA TYR A 22 13.37 -5.19 5.83
C TYR A 22 13.25 -5.36 4.30
N PRO A 23 14.16 -4.79 3.48
CA PRO A 23 14.17 -5.06 2.05
C PRO A 23 14.28 -6.56 1.73
N GLY A 24 13.57 -7.01 0.70
CA GLY A 24 13.38 -8.39 0.26
C GLY A 24 12.29 -9.14 1.04
N MET A 25 11.58 -8.47 1.95
CA MET A 25 10.68 -9.13 2.90
C MET A 25 9.39 -8.34 3.16
N ASP A 26 8.28 -9.06 3.25
CA ASP A 26 7.05 -8.58 3.88
C ASP A 26 7.20 -8.60 5.41
N VAL A 27 6.51 -7.69 6.09
CA VAL A 27 6.45 -7.59 7.55
C VAL A 27 5.17 -8.25 8.05
N LEU A 28 5.29 -9.30 8.87
CA LEU A 28 4.13 -10.02 9.42
C LEU A 28 3.73 -9.40 10.77
N VAL A 29 2.56 -8.76 10.82
CA VAL A 29 1.98 -8.14 12.03
C VAL A 29 0.51 -8.53 12.15
N GLY A 30 0.09 -8.96 13.34
CA GLY A 30 -1.31 -9.36 13.59
C GLY A 30 -1.84 -10.48 12.67
N GLY A 31 -0.95 -11.31 12.11
CA GLY A 31 -1.30 -12.34 11.14
C GLY A 31 -1.35 -11.87 9.67
N LYS A 32 -1.15 -10.58 9.41
CA LYS A 32 -1.16 -9.97 8.08
C LYS A 32 0.24 -9.58 7.61
N ARG A 33 0.51 -9.75 6.31
CA ARG A 33 1.76 -9.33 5.66
C ARG A 33 1.59 -7.92 5.13
N PHE A 34 2.50 -7.03 5.49
CA PHE A 34 2.61 -5.67 4.98
C PHE A 34 3.87 -5.55 4.13
N ASP A 35 3.85 -4.71 3.10
CA ASP A 35 4.93 -4.60 2.12
C ASP A 35 6.20 -3.98 2.70
N ALA A 36 6.07 -3.05 3.66
CA ALA A 36 7.22 -2.42 4.31
C ALA A 36 6.94 -1.98 5.75
N LEU A 37 8.03 -1.90 6.53
CA LEU A 37 8.06 -1.15 7.79
C LEU A 37 9.04 0.02 7.63
N GLN A 38 8.54 1.23 7.78
CA GLN A 38 9.36 2.43 7.57
C GLN A 38 10.46 2.57 8.62
N VAL A 39 11.67 2.93 8.20
CA VAL A 39 12.78 3.25 9.11
C VAL A 39 12.49 4.54 9.87
N GLY A 40 12.74 4.55 11.17
CA GLY A 40 12.57 5.71 12.05
C GLY A 40 11.12 6.09 12.38
N VAL A 41 10.13 5.45 11.76
CA VAL A 41 8.70 5.70 11.99
C VAL A 41 8.00 4.37 12.26
N HIS A 42 7.08 4.33 13.23
CA HIS A 42 6.33 3.12 13.55
C HIS A 42 5.14 2.96 12.58
N ALA A 43 5.42 2.86 11.27
CA ALA A 43 4.42 2.84 10.20
C ALA A 43 4.59 1.61 9.30
N LEU A 44 3.50 0.86 9.13
CA LEU A 44 3.38 -0.24 8.17
C LEU A 44 2.79 0.27 6.86
N TRP A 45 3.24 -0.31 5.76
CA TRP A 45 2.88 0.15 4.43
C TRP A 45 2.24 -0.96 3.59
N GLU A 46 1.26 -0.55 2.78
CA GLU A 46 0.77 -1.27 1.60
C GLU A 46 1.11 -0.47 0.35
N ILE A 47 1.64 -1.13 -0.67
CA ILE A 47 2.10 -0.52 -1.92
C ILE A 47 1.25 -1.03 -3.07
N LYS A 48 0.77 -0.12 -3.92
CA LYS A 48 0.07 -0.43 -5.17
C LYS A 48 0.83 0.21 -6.32
N THR A 49 1.43 -0.62 -7.17
CA THR A 49 2.28 -0.18 -8.30
C THR A 49 1.57 -0.11 -9.65
N HIS A 50 0.28 -0.43 -9.67
CA HIS A 50 -0.53 -0.45 -10.89
C HIS A 50 -0.73 0.96 -11.46
N GLN A 51 -0.68 1.07 -12.78
CA GLN A 51 -1.07 2.26 -13.53
C GLN A 51 -2.60 2.43 -13.56
N PHE A 52 -3.19 2.69 -12.40
CA PHE A 52 -4.63 2.88 -12.19
C PHE A 52 -5.29 3.79 -13.25
N ASP A 53 -4.59 4.84 -13.64
CA ASP A 53 -5.04 5.87 -14.57
C ASP A 53 -5.24 5.34 -16.00
N THR A 54 -4.72 4.15 -16.30
CA THR A 54 -4.86 3.49 -17.61
C THR A 54 -6.08 2.57 -17.70
N TYR A 55 -6.75 2.33 -16.57
CA TYR A 55 -7.94 1.49 -16.51
C TYR A 55 -9.16 2.23 -17.05
N SER A 56 -10.17 1.46 -17.49
CA SER A 56 -11.48 2.03 -17.78
C SER A 56 -12.15 2.50 -16.49
N ASP A 57 -13.05 3.47 -16.58
CA ASP A 57 -13.80 4.00 -15.43
C ASP A 57 -14.47 2.88 -14.62
N PHE A 58 -15.05 1.89 -15.30
CA PHE A 58 -15.65 0.72 -14.64
C PHE A 58 -14.64 -0.08 -13.79
N LEU A 59 -13.42 -0.29 -14.31
CA LEU A 59 -12.38 -1.00 -13.57
C LEU A 59 -11.81 -0.14 -12.45
N GLN A 60 -11.65 1.17 -12.66
CA GLN A 60 -11.22 2.09 -11.60
C GLN A 60 -12.17 2.04 -10.41
N GLU A 61 -13.47 2.14 -10.63
CA GLU A 61 -14.46 2.03 -9.56
C GLU A 61 -14.38 0.70 -8.80
N GLN A 62 -14.20 -0.41 -9.51
CA GLN A 62 -14.07 -1.72 -8.87
C GLN A 62 -12.80 -1.80 -8.02
N VAL A 63 -11.67 -1.36 -8.57
CA VAL A 63 -10.37 -1.37 -7.87
C VAL A 63 -10.44 -0.53 -6.60
N ILE A 64 -11.04 0.67 -6.65
CA ILE A 64 -11.18 1.53 -5.47
C ILE A 64 -12.03 0.85 -4.40
N ARG A 65 -13.20 0.29 -4.76
CA ARG A 65 -14.07 -0.41 -3.79
C ARG A 65 -13.37 -1.58 -3.12
N ASP A 66 -12.66 -2.40 -3.89
CA ASP A 66 -11.95 -3.57 -3.36
C ASP A 66 -10.77 -3.14 -2.46
N GLN A 67 -10.02 -2.12 -2.87
CA GLN A 67 -8.90 -1.60 -2.10
C GLN A 67 -9.32 -0.93 -0.79
N LEU A 68 -10.39 -0.15 -0.78
CA LEU A 68 -10.85 0.49 0.47
C LEU A 68 -11.20 -0.56 1.54
N ARG A 69 -11.88 -1.64 1.16
CA ARG A 69 -12.16 -2.75 2.08
C ARG A 69 -10.88 -3.40 2.61
N GLU A 70 -9.92 -3.69 1.72
CA GLU A 70 -8.62 -4.25 2.11
C GLU A 70 -7.88 -3.30 3.08
N PHE A 71 -7.83 -2.02 2.75
CA PHE A 71 -7.15 -1.00 3.55
C PHE A 71 -7.80 -0.75 4.90
N GLU A 72 -9.13 -0.86 5.01
CA GLU A 72 -9.82 -0.80 6.30
C GLU A 72 -9.36 -1.94 7.23
N GLU A 73 -9.40 -3.19 6.74
CA GLU A 73 -8.96 -4.37 7.50
C GLU A 73 -7.48 -4.25 7.92
N ASP A 74 -6.65 -3.81 6.99
CA ASP A 74 -5.20 -3.67 7.20
C ASP A 74 -4.85 -2.57 8.20
N ARG A 75 -5.53 -1.43 8.09
CA ARG A 75 -5.41 -0.30 9.01
C ARG A 75 -5.82 -0.71 10.42
N ASP A 76 -6.89 -1.48 10.56
CA ASP A 76 -7.36 -1.96 11.86
C ASP A 76 -6.34 -2.91 12.50
N ILE A 77 -5.76 -3.83 11.73
CA ILE A 77 -4.70 -4.74 12.20
C ILE A 77 -3.46 -3.94 12.63
N ALA A 78 -3.00 -3.00 11.79
CA ALA A 78 -1.85 -2.16 12.08
C ALA A 78 -2.06 -1.35 13.37
N ARG A 79 -3.21 -0.68 13.49
CA ARG A 79 -3.57 0.15 14.66
C ARG A 79 -3.72 -0.67 15.92
N ALA A 80 -4.35 -1.85 15.86
CA ALA A 80 -4.45 -2.77 16.98
C ALA A 80 -3.06 -3.21 17.51
N CYS A 81 -2.07 -3.26 16.62
CA CYS A 81 -0.68 -3.57 16.96
C CYS A 81 0.18 -2.33 17.27
N GLY A 82 -0.40 -1.13 17.31
CA GLY A 82 0.28 0.13 17.64
C GLY A 82 1.09 0.75 16.50
N TYR A 83 0.82 0.37 15.25
CA TYR A 83 1.44 0.96 14.06
C TYR A 83 0.52 2.00 13.41
N LEU A 84 1.13 3.02 12.81
CA LEU A 84 0.49 3.79 11.73
C LEU A 84 0.34 2.90 10.49
N PHE A 85 -0.58 3.27 9.61
CA PHE A 85 -0.83 2.57 8.36
C PHE A 85 -0.79 3.59 7.21
N VAL A 86 0.05 3.33 6.21
CA VAL A 86 0.25 4.24 5.08
C VAL A 86 0.11 3.46 3.77
N ILE A 87 -0.55 4.07 2.79
CA ILE A 87 -0.75 3.48 1.48
C ILE A 87 0.15 4.21 0.47
N GLY A 88 1.00 3.47 -0.23
CA GLY A 88 1.75 3.97 -1.37
C GLY A 88 1.03 3.64 -2.69
N VAL A 89 0.75 4.64 -3.52
CA VAL A 89 0.18 4.45 -4.86
C VAL A 89 1.07 5.03 -5.94
N SER A 90 1.03 4.48 -7.16
CA SER A 90 1.84 4.95 -8.28
C SER A 90 1.55 6.38 -8.71
N THR A 91 0.27 6.77 -8.75
CA THR A 91 -0.17 7.99 -9.42
C THR A 91 -0.95 8.92 -8.51
N SER A 92 -0.99 10.20 -8.87
CA SER A 92 -1.79 11.19 -8.15
C SER A 92 -3.29 10.98 -8.37
N ALA A 93 -3.72 10.47 -9.54
CA ALA A 93 -5.12 10.19 -9.79
C ALA A 93 -5.63 9.01 -8.97
N HIS A 94 -4.82 7.97 -8.76
CA HIS A 94 -5.17 6.87 -7.86
C HIS A 94 -5.33 7.35 -6.41
N LYS A 95 -4.39 8.20 -5.93
CA LYS A 95 -4.51 8.84 -4.62
C LYS A 95 -5.79 9.66 -4.50
N ALA A 96 -6.08 10.50 -5.49
CA ALA A 96 -7.27 11.35 -5.49
C ALA A 96 -8.56 10.51 -5.46
N ALA A 97 -8.61 9.45 -6.25
CA ALA A 97 -9.75 8.54 -6.30
C ALA A 97 -9.99 7.86 -4.94
N LEU A 98 -8.96 7.38 -4.24
CA LEU A 98 -9.13 6.79 -2.90
C LEU A 98 -9.63 7.81 -1.88
N LEU A 99 -9.06 9.02 -1.88
CA LEU A 99 -9.42 10.08 -0.93
C LEU A 99 -10.80 10.69 -1.19
N GLU A 100 -11.37 10.54 -2.39
CA GLU A 100 -12.75 10.93 -2.67
C GLU A 100 -13.76 10.07 -1.88
N PHE A 101 -13.41 8.81 -1.60
CA PHE A 101 -14.27 7.90 -0.84
C PHE A 101 -13.98 7.90 0.66
N ASP A 102 -12.71 7.89 1.08
CA ASP A 102 -12.32 8.00 2.49
C ASP A 102 -11.05 8.86 2.61
N ASP A 103 -11.25 10.09 3.09
CA ASP A 103 -10.19 11.08 3.30
C ASP A 103 -9.38 10.85 4.59
N SER A 104 -9.73 9.84 5.39
CA SER A 104 -9.04 9.47 6.62
C SER A 104 -7.81 8.58 6.41
N PHE A 105 -7.54 8.16 5.17
CA PHE A 105 -6.37 7.37 4.82
C PHE A 105 -5.12 8.23 4.58
N ASP A 106 -4.00 7.78 5.13
CA ASP A 106 -2.68 8.35 4.85
C ASP A 106 -2.13 7.76 3.53
N ILE A 107 -2.25 8.52 2.44
CA ILE A 107 -1.86 8.07 1.09
C ILE A 107 -0.70 8.89 0.53
N VAL A 108 0.33 8.22 0.03
CA VAL A 108 1.54 8.81 -0.57
C VAL A 108 1.70 8.34 -2.01
N VAL A 109 2.06 9.26 -2.91
CA VAL A 109 2.41 8.91 -4.29
C VAL A 109 3.87 8.48 -4.32
N THR A 110 4.12 7.23 -4.70
CA THR A 110 5.48 6.65 -4.76
C THR A 110 6.16 6.90 -6.10
N GLY A 111 5.37 7.02 -7.18
CA GLY A 111 5.88 7.11 -8.55
C GLY A 111 6.45 5.79 -9.10
N CYS A 112 6.35 4.69 -8.35
CA CYS A 112 6.74 3.37 -8.82
C CYS A 112 5.80 2.89 -9.92
N ASN A 113 6.35 2.30 -10.98
CA ASN A 113 5.58 1.88 -12.13
C ASN A 113 5.69 0.36 -12.31
N ARG A 114 4.55 -0.29 -12.58
CA ARG A 114 4.44 -1.69 -13.00
C ARG A 114 3.63 -1.81 -14.28
#